data_AF-A0A143B9Z7-F1
#
_entry.id   AF-A0A143B9Z7-F1
#
_cell.length_a   1.000
_cell.length_b   1.000
_cell.length_c   1.000
_cell.angle_alpha   90.00
_cell.angle_beta   90.00
_cell.angle_gamma   90.00
#
_symmetry.space_group_name_H-M   'P 1'
#
loop_
_entity.id
_entity.type
_entity.pdbx_description
1 polymer ?
#
loop_
_entity_poly.entity_id
_entity_poly.type
_entity_poly.pdbx_seq_one_letter_code
_entity_poly.pdbx_strand_id
1 'polypeptide(L)'
;MIEIGFVNDCISELQSCLDQGPIVFYQGKELRSLNEEVVGRIGGLRVTIRADEHPPPHFHVEYNGENNSFSIEDGAPLYPSNGLKQYFRNINKWHSNNRATLVATWNRMRPHNCPVGPIQ
;
A
#
# COMPACT_ATOMS: atom_id res chain seq x y z
N MET A 1 -26.50 15.03 -27.68
CA MET A 1 -26.15 14.50 -26.34
C MET A 1 -25.38 13.19 -26.50
N ILE A 2 -24.11 13.24 -26.93
CA ILE A 2 -23.25 12.04 -27.10
C ILE A 2 -21.83 12.28 -26.54
N GLU A 3 -21.35 13.53 -26.49
CA GLU A 3 -19.98 13.84 -26.07
C GLU A 3 -19.69 13.68 -24.56
N ILE A 4 -20.68 13.83 -23.68
CA ILE A 4 -20.44 13.87 -22.22
C ILE A 4 -20.15 12.46 -21.65
N GLY A 5 -20.70 11.39 -22.24
CA GLY A 5 -20.44 10.02 -21.82
C GLY A 5 -19.03 9.54 -22.22
N PHE A 6 -18.63 9.83 -23.46
CA PHE A 6 -17.35 9.38 -24.02
C PHE A 6 -16.13 10.01 -23.30
N VAL A 7 -16.22 11.29 -22.92
CA VAL A 7 -15.15 11.99 -22.18
C VAL A 7 -15.00 11.45 -20.76
N ASN A 8 -16.10 11.11 -20.08
CA ASN A 8 -16.05 10.50 -18.75
C ASN A 8 -15.40 9.11 -18.77
N ASP A 9 -15.66 8.33 -19.83
CA ASP A 9 -15.09 6.99 -19.98
C ASP A 9 -13.57 7.07 -20.18
N CYS A 10 -13.07 7.96 -21.05
CA CYS A 10 -11.63 8.15 -21.27
C CYS A 10 -10.88 8.64 -20.02
N ILE A 11 -11.49 9.55 -19.24
CA ILE A 11 -10.89 10.02 -17.98
C ILE A 11 -10.86 8.88 -16.95
N SER A 12 -11.92 8.07 -16.88
CA SER A 12 -11.99 6.93 -15.97
C SER A 12 -10.97 5.85 -16.30
N GLU A 13 -10.70 5.64 -17.60
CA GLU A 13 -9.67 4.72 -18.09
C GLU A 13 -8.27 5.18 -17.70
N LEU A 14 -7.94 6.46 -17.93
CA LEU A 14 -6.64 7.02 -17.55
C LEU A 14 -6.45 7.00 -16.03
N GLN A 15 -7.46 7.37 -15.26
CA GLN A 15 -7.40 7.33 -13.80
C GLN A 15 -7.16 5.90 -13.30
N SER A 16 -7.88 4.91 -13.84
CA SER A 16 -7.67 3.50 -13.51
C SER A 16 -6.26 3.02 -13.87
N CYS A 17 -5.70 3.51 -14.98
CA CYS A 17 -4.34 3.18 -15.38
C CYS A 17 -3.29 3.77 -14.42
N LEU A 18 -3.48 5.01 -13.96
CA LEU A 18 -2.60 5.69 -13.01
C LEU A 18 -2.68 5.04 -11.61
N ASP A 19 -3.88 4.65 -11.17
CA ASP A 19 -4.11 3.97 -9.89
C ASP A 19 -3.39 2.60 -9.83
N GLN A 20 -3.16 1.98 -10.99
CA GLN A 20 -2.45 0.71 -11.12
C GLN A 20 -0.92 0.87 -11.21
N GLY A 21 -0.41 2.10 -11.11
CA GLY A 21 1.01 2.43 -11.12
C GLY A 21 1.62 2.54 -12.54
N PRO A 22 2.84 3.10 -12.64
CA PRO A 22 3.46 3.38 -13.93
C PRO A 22 3.80 2.09 -14.68
N ILE A 23 3.64 2.13 -15.99
CA ILE A 23 4.06 1.06 -16.90
C ILE A 23 5.57 1.18 -17.14
N VAL A 24 6.30 0.07 -16.96
CA VAL A 24 7.74 -0.02 -17.17
C VAL A 24 8.07 -1.14 -18.15
N PHE A 25 9.12 -0.95 -18.96
CA PHE A 25 9.60 -1.97 -19.89
C PHE A 25 10.81 -2.69 -19.30
N TYR A 26 10.71 -4.00 -19.11
CA TYR A 26 11.81 -4.84 -18.64
C TYR A 26 11.95 -6.07 -19.53
N GLN A 27 13.15 -6.26 -20.10
CA GLN A 27 13.47 -7.36 -21.03
C GLN A 27 12.44 -7.53 -22.18
N GLY A 28 12.00 -6.42 -22.77
CA GLY A 28 11.04 -6.43 -23.87
C GLY A 28 9.59 -6.78 -23.47
N LYS A 29 9.30 -6.86 -22.16
CA LYS A 29 7.94 -7.02 -21.64
C LYS A 29 7.47 -5.74 -20.98
N GLU A 30 6.22 -5.40 -21.25
CA GLU A 30 5.50 -4.37 -20.52
C GLU A 30 5.08 -4.93 -19.16
N LEU A 31 5.53 -4.30 -18.09
CA LEU A 31 5.19 -4.65 -16.71
C LEU A 31 4.53 -3.46 -16.04
N ARG A 32 3.55 -3.71 -15.18
CA ARG A 32 3.04 -2.69 -14.26
C ARG A 32 3.97 -2.60 -13.06
N SER A 33 4.48 -1.41 -12.78
CA SER A 33 5.12 -1.10 -11.51
C SER A 33 4.04 -0.91 -10.46
N LEU A 34 3.73 -1.96 -9.71
CA LEU A 34 2.88 -1.84 -8.53
C LEU A 34 3.69 -1.10 -7.45
N ASN A 35 3.57 0.22 -7.40
CA ASN A 35 4.27 1.02 -6.39
C ASN A 35 3.70 0.74 -4.99
N GLU A 36 2.44 0.29 -4.90
CA GLU A 36 1.80 -0.11 -3.65
C GLU A 36 0.75 -1.21 -3.86
N GLU A 37 0.45 -1.94 -2.80
CA GLU A 37 -0.64 -2.91 -2.75
C GLU A 37 -1.57 -2.63 -1.57
N VAL A 38 -2.88 -2.51 -1.85
CA VAL A 38 -3.92 -2.37 -0.82
C VAL A 38 -4.21 -3.72 -0.20
N VAL A 39 -3.92 -3.85 1.09
CA VAL A 39 -4.10 -5.08 1.89
C VAL A 39 -5.32 -5.03 2.81
N GLY A 40 -6.00 -3.88 2.90
CA GLY A 40 -7.21 -3.74 3.70
C GLY A 40 -7.97 -2.44 3.46
N ARG A 41 -9.29 -2.52 3.61
CA ARG A 41 -10.20 -1.36 3.66
C ARG A 41 -11.18 -1.51 4.82
N ILE A 42 -11.30 -0.49 5.67
CA ILE A 42 -12.26 -0.48 6.80
C ILE A 42 -12.88 0.91 6.93
N GLY A 43 -14.14 1.09 6.52
CA GLY A 43 -14.89 2.32 6.79
C GLY A 43 -14.21 3.63 6.35
N GLY A 44 -13.40 3.58 5.28
CA GLY A 44 -12.59 4.71 4.80
C GLY A 44 -11.09 4.62 5.11
N LEU A 45 -10.68 3.74 6.03
CA LEU A 45 -9.26 3.41 6.25
C LEU A 45 -8.74 2.63 5.05
N ARG A 46 -7.61 3.09 4.48
CA ARG A 46 -6.86 2.39 3.44
C ARG A 46 -5.55 1.90 4.02
N VAL A 47 -5.25 0.61 3.86
CA VAL A 47 -4.00 -0.01 4.32
C VAL A 47 -3.19 -0.45 3.11
N THR A 48 -1.93 0.00 2.99
CA THR A 48 -1.06 -0.32 1.86
C THR A 48 0.35 -0.78 2.27
N ILE A 49 0.98 -1.58 1.42
CA ILE A 49 2.42 -1.89 1.45
C ILE A 49 3.05 -1.38 0.15
N ARG A 50 4.16 -0.63 0.21
CA ARG A 50 4.84 -0.09 -0.98
C ARG A 50 6.06 -0.92 -1.37
N ALA A 51 6.33 -0.99 -2.67
CA ALA A 51 7.38 -1.85 -3.25
C ALA A 51 8.80 -1.29 -3.11
N ASP A 52 8.95 0.02 -2.98
CA ASP A 52 10.22 0.75 -2.94
C ASP A 52 10.70 1.10 -1.52
N GLU A 53 9.99 0.64 -0.50
CA GLU A 53 10.24 1.02 0.89
C GLU A 53 11.34 0.21 1.58
N HIS A 54 12.19 0.95 2.31
CA HIS A 54 13.37 0.44 3.01
C HIS A 54 13.01 -0.10 4.41
N PRO A 55 13.89 -0.90 5.05
CA PRO A 55 13.65 -1.44 6.39
C PRO A 55 13.47 -0.34 7.44
N PRO A 56 12.70 -0.60 8.51
CA PRO A 56 12.06 -1.88 8.88
C PRO A 56 10.78 -2.21 8.09
N PRO A 57 10.32 -3.48 8.05
CA PRO A 57 9.05 -3.86 7.42
C PRO A 57 7.85 -3.12 8.01
N HIS A 58 7.11 -2.41 7.18
CA HIS A 58 5.98 -1.59 7.64
C HIS A 58 4.83 -1.56 6.63
N PHE A 59 3.66 -1.14 7.11
CA PHE A 59 2.48 -0.87 6.30
C PHE A 59 1.98 0.55 6.59
N HIS A 60 1.37 1.17 5.60
CA HIS A 60 0.78 2.50 5.71
C HIS A 60 -0.70 2.40 5.98
N VAL A 61 -1.18 3.32 6.79
CA VAL A 61 -2.61 3.50 7.03
C VAL A 61 -2.94 4.96 6.75
N GLU A 62 -3.98 5.16 5.95
CA GLU A 62 -4.51 6.47 5.61
C GLU A 62 -5.99 6.53 5.97
N TYR A 63 -6.42 7.63 6.60
CA TYR A 63 -7.82 7.86 6.95
C TYR A 63 -8.12 9.35 7.12
N ASN A 64 -9.17 9.85 6.48
CA ASN A 64 -9.63 11.25 6.57
C ASN A 64 -8.50 12.30 6.38
N GLY A 65 -7.57 12.05 5.45
CA GLY A 65 -6.45 12.95 5.18
C GLY A 65 -5.28 12.84 6.16
N GLU A 66 -5.40 12.05 7.22
CA GLU A 66 -4.30 11.68 8.10
C GLU A 66 -3.63 10.38 7.61
N ASN A 67 -2.33 10.23 7.87
CA ASN A 67 -1.59 9.02 7.57
C ASN A 67 -0.59 8.69 8.68
N ASN A 68 -0.25 7.41 8.79
CA ASN A 68 0.84 6.92 9.62
C ASN A 68 1.35 5.56 9.11
N SER A 69 2.56 5.21 9.50
CA SER A 69 3.20 3.94 9.16
C SER A 69 3.33 3.08 10.41
N PHE A 70 3.15 1.77 10.25
CA PHE A 70 3.13 0.82 11.36
C PHE A 70 4.02 -0.37 11.05
N SER A 71 4.77 -0.80 12.04
CA SER A 71 5.64 -1.98 11.95
C SER A 71 4.81 -3.24 11.67
N ILE A 72 5.25 -4.05 10.71
CA ILE A 72 4.64 -5.38 10.45
C ILE A 72 5.02 -6.37 11.57
N GLU A 73 6.13 -6.14 12.28
CA GLU A 73 6.61 -7.04 13.32
C GLU A 73 5.64 -7.06 14.52
N ASP A 74 5.29 -5.89 15.03
CA ASP A 74 4.58 -5.70 16.31
C ASP A 74 3.35 -4.76 16.22
N GLY A 75 3.09 -4.16 15.07
CA GLY A 75 1.97 -3.23 14.87
C GLY A 75 2.14 -1.89 15.58
N ALA A 76 3.36 -1.54 16.02
CA ALA A 76 3.65 -0.26 16.65
C ALA A 76 3.71 0.87 15.60
N PRO A 77 3.23 2.09 15.92
CA PRO A 77 3.37 3.23 15.04
C PRO A 77 4.83 3.65 14.93
N LEU A 78 5.33 3.83 13.70
CA LEU A 78 6.68 4.33 13.44
C LEU A 78 6.79 5.83 13.73
N TYR A 79 5.68 6.56 13.63
CA TYR A 79 5.61 7.98 13.96
C TYR A 79 4.53 8.24 15.01
N PRO A 80 4.81 8.01 16.31
CA PRO A 80 3.83 8.17 17.40
C PRO A 80 3.27 9.58 17.54
N SER A 81 3.97 10.59 16.98
CA SER A 81 3.56 11.99 16.96
C SER A 81 2.67 12.38 15.77
N ASN A 82 2.59 11.56 14.70
CA ASN A 82 1.81 11.83 13.49
C ASN A 82 0.30 11.55 13.70
N GLY A 83 -0.48 11.63 12.61
CA GLY A 83 -1.92 11.37 12.63
C GLY A 83 -2.30 9.96 13.07
N LEU A 84 -3.60 9.73 13.21
CA LEU A 84 -4.24 8.45 13.54
C LEU A 84 -4.02 7.94 14.97
N LYS A 85 -3.52 8.77 15.90
CA LYS A 85 -3.26 8.36 17.30
C LYS A 85 -4.49 7.74 17.98
N GLN A 86 -5.66 8.31 17.70
CA GLN A 86 -6.96 7.84 18.18
C GLN A 86 -7.33 6.43 17.68
N TYR A 87 -6.69 5.95 16.60
CA TYR A 87 -6.95 4.65 15.99
C TYR A 87 -5.85 3.62 16.23
N PHE A 88 -4.75 3.94 16.93
CA PHE A 88 -3.62 3.00 17.11
C PHE A 88 -4.05 1.66 17.72
N ARG A 89 -4.97 1.65 18.69
CA ARG A 89 -5.48 0.40 19.28
C ARG A 89 -6.28 -0.43 18.28
N ASN A 90 -7.07 0.22 17.42
CA ASN A 90 -7.86 -0.44 16.38
C ASN A 90 -6.94 -1.04 15.31
N ILE A 91 -5.95 -0.27 14.88
CA ILE A 91 -4.95 -0.68 13.87
C ILE A 91 -4.12 -1.85 14.40
N ASN A 92 -3.67 -1.80 15.65
CA ASN A 92 -2.92 -2.89 16.27
C ASN A 92 -3.76 -4.19 16.38
N LYS A 93 -5.04 -4.08 16.77
CA LYS A 93 -5.97 -5.24 16.78
C LYS A 93 -6.22 -5.80 15.37
N TRP A 94 -6.31 -4.94 14.36
CA TRP A 94 -6.43 -5.41 12.98
C TRP A 94 -5.15 -6.09 12.52
N HIS A 95 -3.99 -5.51 12.82
CA HIS A 95 -2.67 -6.08 12.54
C HIS A 95 -2.53 -7.48 13.14
N SER A 96 -2.89 -7.68 14.42
CA SER A 96 -2.77 -8.99 15.07
C SER A 96 -3.53 -10.09 14.32
N ASN A 97 -4.64 -9.74 13.67
CA ASN A 97 -5.47 -10.68 12.90
C ASN A 97 -4.99 -10.85 11.45
N ASN A 98 -4.18 -9.93 10.92
CA ASN A 98 -3.81 -9.86 9.50
C ASN A 98 -2.30 -9.91 9.27
N ARG A 99 -1.49 -10.11 10.32
CA ARG A 99 -0.02 -10.12 10.25
C ARG A 99 0.51 -11.08 9.19
N ALA A 100 -0.07 -12.27 9.06
CA ALA A 100 0.35 -13.25 8.05
C ALA A 100 0.21 -12.72 6.62
N THR A 101 -0.92 -12.05 6.32
CA THR A 101 -1.16 -11.42 5.01
C THR A 101 -0.18 -10.29 4.76
N LEU A 102 0.08 -9.44 5.77
CA LEU A 102 1.03 -8.34 5.68
C LEU A 102 2.44 -8.85 5.37
N VAL A 103 2.91 -9.90 6.07
CA VAL A 103 4.22 -10.52 5.82
C VAL A 103 4.28 -11.12 4.41
N ALA A 104 3.24 -11.85 3.98
CA ALA A 104 3.21 -12.45 2.65
C ALA A 104 3.25 -11.39 1.54
N THR A 105 2.47 -10.32 1.67
CA THR A 105 2.49 -9.20 0.71
C THR A 105 3.84 -8.47 0.73
N TRP A 106 4.40 -8.17 1.90
CA TRP A 106 5.74 -7.57 2.02
C TRP A 106 6.81 -8.43 1.32
N ASN A 107 6.81 -9.74 1.57
CA ASN A 107 7.75 -10.67 0.96
C ASN A 107 7.59 -10.78 -0.56
N ARG A 108 6.37 -10.62 -1.10
CA ARG A 108 6.14 -10.61 -2.55
C ARG A 108 6.53 -9.29 -3.21
N MET A 109 6.29 -8.17 -2.55
CA MET A 109 6.49 -6.83 -3.11
C MET A 109 7.94 -6.35 -3.04
N ARG A 110 8.78 -6.95 -2.17
CA ARG A 110 10.18 -6.55 -2.03
C ARG A 110 11.03 -6.90 -3.27
N PRO A 111 11.90 -5.99 -3.74
CA PRO A 111 12.85 -6.29 -4.82
C PRO A 111 13.79 -7.42 -4.43
N HIS A 112 14.04 -8.37 -5.34
CA HIS A 112 14.82 -9.59 -5.07
C HIS A 112 16.30 -9.31 -4.72
N ASN A 113 16.78 -8.10 -4.98
CA ASN A 113 18.17 -7.65 -4.75
C ASN A 113 18.32 -6.63 -3.60
N CYS A 114 17.33 -6.48 -2.72
CA CYS A 114 17.46 -5.61 -1.55
C CYS A 114 18.12 -6.38 -0.38
N PRO A 115 19.28 -5.92 0.16
CA PRO A 115 19.97 -6.60 1.25
C PRO A 115 19.25 -6.31 2.58
N VAL A 116 18.07 -6.90 2.78
CA VAL A 116 17.19 -6.51 3.90
C VAL A 116 16.65 -7.72 4.66
N GLY A 117 17.38 -8.07 5.73
CA GLY A 117 16.93 -8.92 6.84
C GLY A 117 16.54 -10.36 6.49
N PRO A 118 16.44 -11.24 7.50
CA PRO A 118 15.99 -12.61 7.28
C PRO A 118 14.54 -12.62 6.74
N ILE A 119 14.29 -13.54 5.80
CA ILE A 119 12.93 -13.92 5.40
C ILE A 119 12.27 -14.49 6.66
N GLN A 120 11.12 -13.92 7.06
CA GLN A 120 10.24 -14.51 8.07
C GLN A 120 9.18 -15.39 7.40
#